data_AF-A0A7S0G9Y3-F1
#
_entry.id   AF-A0A7S0G9Y3-F1
#
_cell.length_a   1.000
_cell.length_b   1.000
_cell.length_c   1.000
_cell.angle_alpha   90.00
_cell.angle_beta   90.00
_cell.angle_gamma   90.00
#
_symmetry.space_group_name_H-M   'P 1'
#
loop_
_entity.id
_entity.type
_entity.pdbx_description
1 polymer ?
#
loop_
_entity_poly.entity_id
_entity_poly.type
_entity_poly.pdbx_seq_one_letter_code
_entity_poly.pdbx_strand_id
1 'polypeptide(L)'
;GTGMPVDMCSKRASQKYYEPRKYFEELLSERNDKKVPGAEKCLNGNVTIAFLFGNERRGMTPEDFEKCDVVLGVPTNPAFGSLNLASAVQLIAYDWRMALRASTSFEAL
;
A
#
# COMPACT_ATOMS: atom_id res chain seq x y z
N GLY A 1 -3.57 -22.52 -16.72
CA GLY A 1 -2.61 -22.19 -15.65
C GLY A 1 -1.92 -20.92 -16.04
N THR A 2 -2.04 -19.87 -15.24
CA THR A 2 -1.34 -18.60 -15.49
C THR A 2 0.15 -18.93 -15.51
N GLY A 3 0.85 -18.64 -16.62
CA GLY A 3 2.29 -18.91 -16.78
C GLY A 3 3.18 -18.07 -15.88
N MET A 4 2.79 -17.91 -14.62
CA MET A 4 3.54 -17.19 -13.60
C MET A 4 4.57 -18.15 -13.00
N PRO A 5 5.84 -17.76 -12.94
CA PRO A 5 6.87 -18.55 -12.26
C PRO A 5 6.44 -18.83 -10.82
N VAL A 6 6.60 -20.09 -10.38
CA VAL A 6 6.39 -20.57 -9.00
C VAL A 6 7.33 -19.92 -7.97
N ASP A 7 8.21 -19.03 -8.43
CA ASP A 7 9.20 -18.32 -7.65
C ASP A 7 8.98 -16.80 -7.76
N MET A 8 7.76 -16.36 -7.41
CA MET A 8 7.41 -14.94 -7.30
C MET A 8 8.08 -14.27 -6.07
N CYS A 9 8.64 -15.05 -5.16
CA CYS A 9 9.25 -14.56 -3.92
C CYS A 9 10.69 -14.07 -4.12
N SER A 10 11.35 -14.43 -5.23
CA SER A 10 12.78 -14.18 -5.46
C SER A 10 13.09 -13.05 -6.46
N LYS A 11 12.11 -12.59 -7.25
CA LYS A 11 12.27 -11.49 -8.22
C LYS A 11 11.25 -10.36 -8.06
N ARG A 12 10.83 -10.06 -6.82
CA ARG A 12 10.28 -8.71 -6.58
C ARG A 12 11.41 -7.74 -6.91
N ALA A 13 11.14 -6.74 -7.75
CA ALA A 13 12.09 -5.67 -8.05
C ALA A 13 12.77 -5.20 -6.75
N SER A 14 14.00 -4.71 -6.82
CA SER A 14 14.77 -4.15 -5.70
C SER A 14 14.07 -2.99 -4.94
N GLN A 15 12.81 -2.70 -5.29
CA GLN A 15 11.93 -1.73 -4.68
C GLN A 15 11.49 -2.17 -3.29
N LYS A 16 11.59 -1.26 -2.33
CA LYS A 16 11.14 -1.47 -0.95
C LYS A 16 9.60 -1.46 -0.91
N TYR A 17 9.01 -2.50 -0.30
CA TYR A 17 7.57 -2.61 -0.07
C TYR A 17 7.23 -2.20 1.37
N TYR A 18 6.07 -1.60 1.55
CA TYR A 18 5.52 -1.25 2.85
C TYR A 18 4.26 -2.06 3.16
N GLU A 19 4.14 -2.53 4.39
CA GLU A 19 2.92 -3.18 4.87
C GLU A 19 1.82 -2.12 5.08
N PRO A 20 0.61 -2.27 4.50
CA PRO A 20 -0.39 -1.20 4.47
C PRO A 20 -0.74 -0.61 5.83
N ARG A 21 -1.07 -1.46 6.83
CA ARG A 21 -1.50 -0.99 8.16
C ARG A 21 -0.46 -0.12 8.85
N LYS A 22 0.77 -0.63 8.97
CA LYS A 22 1.89 0.11 9.61
C LYS A 22 2.17 1.42 8.87
N TYR A 23 2.17 1.37 7.55
CA TYR A 23 2.43 2.55 6.73
C TYR A 23 1.35 3.62 6.91
N PHE A 24 0.06 3.24 6.92
CA PHE A 24 -1.03 4.22 7.10
C PHE A 24 -1.07 4.81 8.51
N GLU A 25 -0.77 4.02 9.55
CA GLU A 25 -0.65 4.52 10.92
C GLU A 25 0.50 5.54 11.05
N GLU A 26 1.66 5.25 10.44
CA GLU A 26 2.78 6.18 10.40
C GLU A 26 2.42 7.44 9.59
N LEU A 27 1.79 7.29 8.43
CA LEU A 27 1.38 8.37 7.54
C LEU A 27 0.42 9.37 8.21
N LEU A 28 -0.50 8.87 9.05
CA LEU A 28 -1.49 9.69 9.72
C LEU A 28 -1.08 10.10 11.15
N SER A 29 0.07 9.63 11.64
CA SER A 29 0.53 10.00 12.98
C SER A 29 0.87 11.50 13.07
N GLU A 30 0.27 12.21 14.03
CA GLU A 30 0.42 13.67 14.21
C GLU A 30 1.86 14.13 14.55
N ARG A 31 2.74 13.19 14.92
CA ARG A 31 4.14 13.48 15.23
C ARG A 31 4.95 13.59 13.94
N ASN A 32 4.93 14.81 13.41
CA ASN A 32 5.61 15.31 12.20
C ASN A 32 7.15 15.16 12.18
N ASP A 33 7.76 14.48 13.15
CA ASP A 33 9.22 14.28 13.24
C ASP A 33 9.72 13.18 12.29
N LYS A 34 8.86 12.24 11.88
CA LYS A 34 9.21 11.19 10.94
C LYS A 34 8.79 11.57 9.53
N LYS A 35 9.76 11.81 8.66
CA LYS A 35 9.52 11.94 7.21
C LYS A 35 9.00 10.61 6.67
N VAL A 36 7.69 10.48 6.52
CA VAL A 36 7.06 9.32 5.89
C VAL A 36 7.27 9.41 4.36
N PRO A 37 7.88 8.40 3.72
CA PRO A 37 8.11 8.42 2.28
C PRO A 37 6.80 8.65 1.52
N GLY A 38 6.79 9.54 0.53
CA GLY A 38 5.60 9.86 -0.27
C GLY A 38 4.64 10.88 0.37
N ALA A 39 4.79 11.21 1.66
CA ALA A 39 4.06 12.31 2.30
C ALA A 39 4.75 13.67 2.09
N GLU A 40 5.97 13.71 1.55
CA GLU A 40 6.71 14.96 1.34
C GLU A 40 6.08 15.93 0.31
N LYS A 41 5.18 15.46 -0.56
CA LYS A 41 4.58 16.26 -1.64
C LYS A 41 3.28 16.98 -1.25
N CYS A 42 2.91 16.98 0.03
CA CYS A 42 1.67 17.60 0.51
C CYS A 42 1.74 19.13 0.41
N LEU A 43 1.24 19.68 -0.70
CA LEU A 43 1.11 21.11 -0.92
C LEU A 43 0.04 21.67 0.02
N ASN A 44 0.44 22.60 0.91
CA ASN A 44 -0.47 23.44 1.71
C ASN A 44 -1.39 22.69 2.70
N GLY A 45 -0.92 21.60 3.30
CA GLY A 45 -1.65 20.93 4.40
C GLY A 45 -2.80 20.03 3.97
N ASN A 46 -3.08 19.92 2.67
CA ASN A 46 -4.02 18.95 2.12
C ASN A 46 -3.26 17.80 1.46
N VAL A 47 -3.42 16.60 2.00
CA VAL A 47 -2.82 15.38 1.44
C VAL A 47 -3.84 14.71 0.53
N THR A 48 -3.53 14.62 -0.77
CA THR A 48 -4.32 13.82 -1.72
C THR A 48 -3.61 12.50 -1.95
N ILE A 49 -4.29 11.39 -1.66
CA ILE A 49 -3.76 10.03 -1.82
C ILE A 49 -4.52 9.33 -2.96
N ALA A 50 -3.77 8.70 -3.86
CA ALA A 50 -4.30 7.83 -4.89
C ALA A 50 -3.80 6.40 -4.69
N PHE A 51 -4.71 5.43 -4.71
CA PHE A 51 -4.36 4.00 -4.70
C PHE A 51 -4.37 3.47 -6.14
N LEU A 52 -3.21 3.03 -6.62
CA LEU A 52 -3.07 2.41 -7.93
C LEU A 52 -3.06 0.88 -7.78
N PHE A 53 -3.90 0.20 -8.55
CA PHE A 53 -3.95 -1.25 -8.61
C PHE A 53 -3.65 -1.74 -10.02
N GLY A 54 -2.86 -2.81 -10.12
CA GLY A 54 -2.51 -3.42 -11.40
C GLY A 54 -3.64 -4.22 -12.05
N ASN A 55 -3.42 -4.61 -13.31
CA ASN A 55 -4.33 -5.50 -14.02
C ASN A 55 -4.33 -6.90 -13.37
N GLU A 56 -5.50 -7.53 -13.22
CA GLU A 56 -5.62 -8.82 -12.54
C GLU A 56 -4.73 -9.94 -13.12
N ARG A 57 -4.53 -9.95 -14.44
CA ARG A 57 -3.72 -10.98 -15.11
C ARG A 57 -2.25 -10.60 -15.29
N ARG A 58 -1.98 -9.30 -15.49
CA ARG A 58 -0.63 -8.81 -15.86
C ARG A 58 0.10 -8.11 -14.72
N GLY A 59 -0.59 -7.75 -13.64
CA GLY A 59 -0.04 -6.95 -12.55
C GLY A 59 0.20 -5.49 -12.98
N MET A 60 1.16 -4.86 -12.30
CA MET A 60 1.69 -3.53 -12.61
C MET A 60 3.01 -3.69 -13.37
N THR A 61 3.27 -2.82 -14.34
CA THR A 61 4.56 -2.82 -15.04
C THR A 61 5.61 -2.06 -14.22
N PRO A 62 6.92 -2.23 -14.51
CA PRO A 62 7.96 -1.42 -13.88
C PRO A 62 7.71 0.09 -14.00
N GLU A 63 7.21 0.54 -15.16
CA GLU A 63 6.89 1.94 -15.43
C GLU A 63 5.70 2.45 -14.59
N ASP A 64 4.81 1.56 -14.14
CA ASP A 64 3.75 1.92 -13.20
C ASP A 64 4.32 2.11 -11.79
N PHE A 65 5.25 1.26 -11.36
CA PHE A 65 5.92 1.38 -10.06
C PHE A 65 6.76 2.66 -9.95
N GLU A 66 7.42 3.06 -11.05
CA GLU A 66 8.21 4.31 -11.10
C GLU A 66 7.37 5.58 -10.89
N LYS A 67 6.06 5.51 -11.16
CA LYS A 67 5.13 6.63 -10.92
C LYS A 67 4.60 6.69 -9.50
N CYS A 68 4.73 5.61 -8.73
CA CYS A 68 4.23 5.53 -7.37
C CYS A 68 5.29 6.06 -6.39
N ASP A 69 4.87 6.93 -5.46
CA ASP A 69 5.76 7.41 -4.40
C ASP A 69 6.14 6.29 -3.42
N VAL A 70 5.20 5.36 -3.18
CA VAL A 70 5.38 4.18 -2.34
C VAL A 70 4.72 2.97 -2.96
N VAL A 71 5.24 1.79 -2.65
CA VAL A 71 4.66 0.52 -3.08
C VAL A 71 4.21 -0.26 -1.86
N LEU A 72 2.92 -0.60 -1.83
CA LEU A 72 2.32 -1.37 -0.74
C LEU A 72 2.36 -2.87 -1.07
N GLY A 73 2.68 -3.69 -0.06
CA GLY A 73 2.72 -5.13 -0.16
C GLY A 73 1.88 -5.77 0.94
N VAL A 74 0.75 -6.37 0.58
CA VAL A 74 -0.04 -7.18 1.51
C VAL A 74 0.74 -8.46 1.81
N PRO A 75 0.99 -8.79 3.09
CA PRO A 75 1.60 -10.07 3.45
C PRO A 75 0.70 -11.22 3.00
N THR A 76 1.21 -12.09 2.14
CA THR A 76 0.52 -13.30 1.67
C THR A 76 1.38 -14.52 1.90
N ASN A 77 0.78 -15.70 1.75
CA ASN A 77 1.54 -16.95 1.71
C ASN A 77 2.55 -16.86 0.54
N PRO A 78 3.86 -17.08 0.76
CA PRO A 78 4.86 -17.03 -0.30
C PRO A 78 4.58 -17.98 -1.49
N ALA A 79 3.88 -19.09 -1.26
CA ALA A 79 3.45 -20.00 -2.31
C ALA A 79 2.35 -19.41 -3.23
N PHE A 80 1.69 -18.34 -2.79
CA PHE A 80 0.62 -17.63 -3.49
C PHE A 80 0.91 -16.12 -3.45
N GLY A 81 1.76 -15.67 -4.37
CA GLY A 81 2.31 -14.32 -4.37
C GLY A 81 1.37 -13.19 -4.81
N SER A 82 0.12 -13.51 -5.20
CA SER A 82 -0.87 -12.51 -5.60
C SER A 82 -2.25 -12.81 -5.03
N LEU A 83 -3.00 -11.74 -4.76
CA LEU A 83 -4.40 -11.81 -4.38
C LEU A 83 -5.28 -11.50 -5.60
N ASN A 84 -6.54 -11.92 -5.53
CA ASN A 84 -7.56 -11.37 -6.41
C ASN A 84 -7.64 -9.85 -6.24
N LEU A 85 -7.90 -9.13 -7.34
CA LEU A 85 -7.92 -7.67 -7.37
C LEU A 85 -8.94 -7.09 -6.37
N ALA A 86 -10.16 -7.62 -6.31
CA ALA A 86 -11.18 -7.14 -5.40
C ALA A 86 -10.79 -7.38 -3.93
N SER A 87 -10.16 -8.52 -3.62
CA SER A 87 -9.63 -8.78 -2.28
C SER A 87 -8.51 -7.82 -1.89
N ALA A 88 -7.60 -7.51 -2.82
CA ALA A 88 -6.55 -6.52 -2.58
C ALA A 88 -7.14 -5.13 -2.29
N VAL A 89 -8.11 -4.68 -3.11
CA VAL A 89 -8.83 -3.41 -2.90
C VAL A 89 -9.51 -3.38 -1.53
N GLN A 90 -10.20 -4.47 -1.16
CA GLN A 90 -10.90 -4.57 0.11
C GLN A 90 -9.95 -4.44 1.32
N LEU A 91 -8.79 -5.10 1.27
CA LEU A 91 -7.80 -5.04 2.35
C LEU A 91 -7.21 -3.63 2.49
N ILE A 92 -6.85 -2.99 1.38
CA ILE A 92 -6.32 -1.62 1.39
C ILE A 92 -7.37 -0.64 1.94
N ALA A 93 -8.62 -0.74 1.49
CA ALA A 93 -9.70 0.10 1.99
C ALA A 93 -9.96 -0.11 3.49
N TYR A 94 -9.89 -1.36 3.95
CA TYR A 94 -10.06 -1.69 5.36
C TYR A 94 -8.92 -1.12 6.22
N ASP A 95 -7.67 -1.33 5.85
CA ASP A 95 -6.52 -0.82 6.61
C ASP A 95 -6.49 0.70 6.63
N TRP A 96 -6.85 1.35 5.52
CA TRP A 96 -7.00 2.81 5.46
C TRP A 96 -8.07 3.30 6.45
N ARG A 97 -9.23 2.64 6.49
CA ARG A 97 -10.30 2.97 7.44
C ARG A 97 -9.87 2.76 8.90
N MET A 98 -9.10 1.72 9.19
CA MET A 98 -8.57 1.47 10.53
C MET A 98 -7.59 2.56 10.97
N ALA A 99 -6.68 2.96 10.09
CA ALA A 99 -5.73 4.04 10.39
C ALA A 99 -6.43 5.38 10.62
N LEU A 100 -7.43 5.72 9.80
CA LEU A 100 -8.25 6.92 10.00
C LEU A 100 -8.98 6.90 11.35
N ARG A 101 -9.53 5.75 11.77
CA ARG A 101 -10.17 5.60 13.09
C ARG A 101 -9.19 5.72 14.25
N ALA A 102 -7.96 5.23 14.07
CA ALA A 102 -6.91 5.34 15.09
C ALA A 102 -6.41 6.78 15.25
N SER A 103 -6.50 7.57 14.17
CA SER A 103 -6.06 8.98 14.14
C SER A 103 -7.13 9.93 14.71
N THR A 104 -8.41 9.62 14.52
CA THR A 104 -9.50 10.37 15.14
C THR A 104 -9.72 9.89 16.58
N SER A 105 -9.37 10.71 17.57
CA SER A 105 -9.71 10.47 18.98
C SER A 105 -11.15 9.99 19.12
N PHE A 106 -11.34 8.85 19.77
CA PHE A 106 -12.62 8.20 19.95
C PHE A 106 -13.51 9.04 20.90
N GLU A 107 -14.35 9.93 20.36
CA GLU A 107 -15.54 10.38 21.09
C GLU A 107 -16.58 9.26 21.02
N ALA A 108 -16.57 8.40 22.05
CA ALA A 108 -17.70 7.55 22.35
C ALA A 108 -18.84 8.42 22.90
N LEU A 109 -20.02 8.30 22.32
CA LEU A 109 -21.28 8.77 22.90
C LEU A 109 -21.68 7.90 24.10
#